data_AF-A0A850YY52-F1
#
_entry.id   AF-A0A850YY52-F1
#
_cell.length_a   1.000
_cell.length_b   1.000
_cell.length_c   1.000
_cell.angle_alpha   90.00
_cell.angle_beta   90.00
_cell.angle_gamma   90.00
#
_symmetry.space_group_name_H-M   'P 1'
#
loop_
_entity.id
_entity.type
_entity.pdbx_description
1 polymer ?
#
loop_
_entity_poly.entity_id
_entity_poly.type
_entity_poly.pdbx_seq_one_letter_code
_entity_poly.pdbx_strand_id
1 'polypeptide(L)'
;QVTLWLKKIYGCVPIPEYEVNERTVDILHEVMECNEERDKDVTLLIEDMKDRATRYEAEAEYWQDILGESLGLSEGSLSQEATTDLTDLVESAMELEVEDTSLTSFYSAINYMTSELYETKSKNEEMELELKTLTKKLTSALMMEKHLEE
;
A
#
# COMPACT_ATOMS: atom_id res chain seq x y z
N GLN A 1 -18.23 2.86 20.64
CA GLN A 1 -17.11 2.39 19.80
C GLN A 1 -15.83 3.19 20.11
N VAL A 2 -15.85 4.52 19.91
CA VAL A 2 -14.74 5.45 20.22
C VAL A 2 -14.12 5.26 21.61
N THR A 3 -14.93 5.14 22.68
CA THR A 3 -14.41 4.97 24.05
C THR A 3 -13.69 3.64 24.28
N LEU A 4 -14.07 2.58 23.58
CA LEU A 4 -13.38 1.28 23.63
C LEU A 4 -12.07 1.35 22.85
N TRP A 5 -12.09 2.00 21.68
CA TRP A 5 -10.89 2.26 20.88
C TRP A 5 -9.86 3.11 21.64
N LEU A 6 -10.28 4.19 22.31
CA LEU A 6 -9.39 4.99 23.17
C LEU A 6 -8.80 4.15 24.30
N LYS A 7 -9.58 3.28 24.96
CA LYS A 7 -9.04 2.36 25.97
C LYS A 7 -8.01 1.39 25.39
N LYS A 8 -8.22 0.90 24.16
CA LYS A 8 -7.26 0.05 23.45
C LYS A 8 -5.94 0.79 23.19
N ILE A 9 -6.01 2.03 22.70
CA ILE A 9 -4.81 2.85 22.39
C ILE A 9 -4.03 3.21 23.65
N TYR A 10 -4.72 3.70 24.69
CA TYR A 10 -4.05 4.15 25.91
C TYR A 10 -3.67 2.98 26.84
N GLY A 11 -4.26 1.79 26.64
CA GLY A 11 -3.94 0.58 27.39
C GLY A 11 -4.13 0.77 28.90
N CYS A 12 -3.03 0.83 29.64
CA CYS A 12 -3.02 1.04 31.10
C CYS A 12 -2.94 2.52 31.50
N VAL A 13 -2.71 3.43 30.55
CA VAL A 13 -2.62 4.88 30.79
C VAL A 13 -4.04 5.45 30.84
N PRO A 14 -4.34 6.39 31.76
CA PRO A 14 -5.64 7.06 31.76
C PRO A 14 -5.83 7.86 30.47
N ILE A 15 -7.04 7.78 29.91
CA ILE A 15 -7.44 8.58 28.76
C ILE A 15 -7.50 10.06 29.21
N PRO A 16 -6.85 10.99 28.50
CA PRO A 16 -6.93 12.41 28.79
C PRO A 16 -8.38 12.90 28.81
N GLU A 17 -8.69 13.82 29.72
CA GLU A 17 -10.02 14.43 29.75
C GLU A 17 -10.26 15.24 28.47
N TYR A 18 -11.45 15.08 27.90
CA TYR A 18 -11.87 15.81 26.71
C TYR A 18 -13.36 16.16 26.81
N GLU A 19 -13.76 17.21 26.12
CA GLU A 19 -15.16 17.63 26.08
C GLU A 19 -15.99 16.66 25.24
N VAL A 20 -16.96 15.99 25.87
CA VAL A 20 -17.87 15.08 25.18
C VAL A 20 -19.05 15.88 24.61
N ASN A 21 -18.89 16.32 23.36
CA ASN A 21 -19.95 16.89 22.54
C ASN A 21 -20.01 16.18 21.18
N GLU A 22 -21.08 16.41 20.41
CA GLU A 22 -21.32 15.78 19.10
C GLU A 22 -20.11 15.93 18.17
N ARG A 23 -19.61 17.16 18.01
CA ARG A 23 -18.44 17.45 17.18
C ARG A 23 -17.20 16.68 17.60
N THR A 24 -16.89 16.61 18.89
CA THR A 24 -15.70 15.89 19.38
C THR A 24 -15.85 14.39 19.16
N VAL A 25 -17.05 13.83 19.34
CA VAL A 25 -17.30 12.41 19.10
C VAL A 25 -17.17 12.06 17.62
N ASP A 26 -17.66 12.92 16.72
CA ASP A 26 -17.55 12.72 15.27
C ASP A 26 -16.09 12.74 14.80
N ILE A 27 -15.30 13.73 15.25
CA ILE A 27 -13.87 13.81 14.94
C ILE A 27 -13.14 12.55 15.43
N LEU A 28 -13.41 12.11 16.67
CA LEU A 28 -12.78 10.91 17.22
C LEU A 28 -13.22 9.63 16.50
N HIS A 29 -14.44 9.60 15.95
CA HIS A 29 -14.92 8.48 15.14
C HIS A 29 -14.15 8.39 13.81
N GLU A 30 -13.98 9.51 13.11
CA GLU A 30 -13.20 9.57 11.88
C GLU A 30 -11.75 9.12 12.11
N VAL A 31 -11.12 9.63 13.18
CA VAL A 31 -9.75 9.21 13.55
C VAL A 31 -9.69 7.72 13.89
N MET A 32 -10.70 7.18 14.60
CA MET A 32 -10.78 5.75 14.90
C MET A 32 -10.86 4.91 13.64
N GLU A 33 -11.70 5.26 12.68
CA GLU A 33 -11.84 4.52 11.41
C GLU A 33 -10.53 4.52 10.63
N CYS A 34 -9.91 5.69 10.44
CA CYS A 34 -8.61 5.79 9.79
C CYS A 34 -7.51 4.99 10.51
N ASN A 35 -7.51 5.00 11.85
CA ASN A 35 -6.55 4.23 12.63
C ASN A 35 -6.78 2.73 12.47
N GLU A 36 -8.02 2.25 12.53
CA GLU A 36 -8.34 0.83 12.39
C GLU A 36 -8.03 0.29 10.99
N GLU A 37 -8.23 1.08 9.94
CA GLU A 37 -7.82 0.73 8.58
C GLU A 37 -6.30 0.61 8.49
N ARG A 38 -5.56 1.62 8.94
CA ARG A 38 -4.11 1.61 8.92
C ARG A 38 -3.49 0.50 9.78
N ASP A 39 -4.08 0.19 10.93
CA ASP A 39 -3.64 -0.92 11.78
C ASP A 39 -3.75 -2.28 11.05
N LYS A 40 -4.79 -2.46 10.23
CA LYS A 40 -4.95 -3.67 9.41
C LYS A 40 -3.88 -3.74 8.33
N ASP A 41 -3.64 -2.64 7.62
CA ASP A 41 -2.62 -2.58 6.56
C ASP A 41 -1.22 -2.86 7.11
N VAL A 42 -0.89 -2.28 8.27
CA VAL A 42 0.39 -2.55 8.96
C VAL A 42 0.50 -4.01 9.38
N THR A 43 -0.59 -4.60 9.88
CA THR A 43 -0.61 -6.03 10.25
C THR A 43 -0.35 -6.92 9.03
N LEU A 44 -1.02 -6.65 7.91
CA LEU A 44 -0.82 -7.38 6.64
C LEU A 44 0.62 -7.24 6.13
N LEU A 45 1.19 -6.03 6.20
CA LEU A 45 2.58 -5.80 5.82
C LEU A 45 3.54 -6.61 6.70
N ILE A 46 3.33 -6.64 8.02
CA ILE A 46 4.17 -7.43 8.94
C ILE A 46 4.08 -8.93 8.60
N GLU A 47 2.89 -9.43 8.29
CA GLU A 47 2.68 -10.83 7.91
C GLU A 47 3.38 -11.17 6.58
N ASP A 48 3.26 -10.30 5.56
CA ASP A 48 3.97 -10.47 4.28
C ASP A 48 5.50 -10.45 4.46
N MET A 49 6.02 -9.53 5.27
CA MET A 49 7.46 -9.46 5.54
C MET A 49 7.96 -10.72 6.24
N LYS A 50 7.20 -11.29 7.18
CA LYS A 50 7.55 -12.55 7.85
C LYS A 50 7.55 -13.71 6.87
N ASP A 51 6.50 -13.86 6.08
CA ASP A 51 6.39 -14.92 5.07
C ASP A 51 7.55 -14.83 4.06
N ARG A 52 7.86 -13.61 3.60
CA ARG A 52 9.01 -13.36 2.73
C ARG A 52 10.34 -13.73 3.38
N ALA A 53 10.57 -13.36 4.63
CA ALA A 53 11.77 -13.75 5.36
C ALA A 53 11.92 -15.28 5.42
N THR A 54 10.84 -16.01 5.73
CA THR A 54 10.87 -17.47 5.75
C THR A 54 11.14 -18.10 4.37
N ARG A 55 10.65 -17.48 3.29
CA ARG A 55 10.98 -17.92 1.92
C ARG A 55 12.46 -17.72 1.59
N TYR A 56 13.03 -16.56 1.94
CA TYR A 56 14.45 -16.31 1.69
C TYR A 56 15.35 -17.20 2.53
N GLU A 57 14.99 -17.50 3.78
CA GLU A 57 15.70 -18.47 4.61
C GLU A 57 15.68 -19.86 3.96
N ALA A 58 14.52 -20.34 3.51
CA ALA A 58 14.41 -21.63 2.84
C ALA A 58 15.17 -21.67 1.49
N GLU A 59 15.16 -20.58 0.73
CA GLU A 59 15.91 -20.48 -0.52
C GLU A 59 17.42 -20.45 -0.28
N ALA A 60 17.89 -19.75 0.78
CA ALA A 60 19.28 -19.76 1.18
C ALA A 60 19.76 -21.16 1.60
N GLU A 61 18.95 -21.89 2.38
CA GLU A 61 19.24 -23.28 2.74
C GLU A 61 19.31 -24.19 1.50
N TYR A 62 18.37 -24.03 0.57
CA TYR A 62 18.36 -24.77 -0.70
C TYR A 62 19.63 -24.51 -1.54
N TRP A 63 20.06 -23.25 -1.66
CA TRP A 63 21.28 -22.93 -2.39
C TRP A 63 22.53 -23.41 -1.67
N GLN A 64 22.55 -23.35 -0.34
CA GLN A 64 23.64 -23.90 0.45
C GLN A 64 23.81 -25.41 0.23
N ASP A 65 22.70 -26.16 0.16
CA ASP A 65 22.70 -27.59 -0.14
C ASP A 65 23.25 -27.88 -1.54
N ILE A 66 22.80 -27.16 -2.56
CA ILE A 66 23.30 -27.33 -3.94
C ILE A 66 24.79 -27.01 -4.02
N LEU A 67 25.21 -25.86 -3.50
CA LEU A 67 26.59 -25.40 -3.59
C LEU A 67 27.50 -26.34 -2.80
N GLY A 68 27.14 -26.64 -1.56
CA GLY A 68 27.94 -27.46 -0.65
C GLY A 68 27.90 -28.94 -0.98
N GLU A 69 26.71 -29.56 -0.91
CA GLU A 69 26.57 -31.02 -1.01
C GLU A 69 26.67 -31.54 -2.46
N SER A 70 26.04 -30.84 -3.41
CA SER A 70 25.97 -31.32 -4.80
C SER A 70 27.18 -30.92 -5.64
N LEU A 71 27.68 -29.69 -5.48
CA LEU A 71 28.78 -29.14 -6.28
C LEU A 71 30.13 -29.13 -5.55
N GLY A 72 30.15 -29.37 -4.24
CA GLY A 72 31.39 -29.36 -3.44
C GLY A 72 32.03 -27.97 -3.34
N LEU A 73 31.26 -26.90 -3.62
CA LEU A 73 31.67 -25.52 -3.49
C LEU A 73 31.52 -25.10 -2.02
N SER A 74 32.64 -25.09 -1.31
CA SER A 74 32.77 -24.51 0.03
C SER A 74 33.76 -23.34 0.01
N GLU A 75 33.72 -22.51 1.04
CA GLU A 75 34.62 -21.36 1.18
C GLU A 75 36.11 -21.75 1.06
N GLY A 76 36.47 -22.97 1.46
CA GLY A 76 37.84 -23.48 1.36
C GLY A 76 38.20 -24.17 0.04
N SER A 77 37.24 -24.44 -0.86
CA SER A 77 37.49 -25.10 -2.14
C SER A 77 37.75 -24.13 -3.29
N LEU A 78 37.47 -22.84 -3.08
CA LEU A 78 37.63 -21.81 -4.09
C LEU A 78 39.07 -21.27 -4.10
N SER A 79 39.52 -20.84 -5.28
CA SER A 79 40.77 -20.07 -5.36
C SER A 79 40.55 -18.67 -4.77
N GLN A 80 41.64 -18.00 -4.41
CA GLN A 80 41.57 -16.62 -3.95
C GLN A 80 40.95 -15.69 -5.02
N GLU A 81 41.29 -15.90 -6.30
CA GLU A 81 40.74 -15.14 -7.43
C GLU A 81 39.22 -15.33 -7.55
N ALA A 82 38.74 -16.58 -7.48
CA ALA A 82 37.30 -16.86 -7.53
C ALA A 82 36.54 -16.26 -6.34
N THR A 83 37.17 -16.21 -5.16
CA THR A 83 36.57 -15.59 -3.97
C THR A 83 36.46 -14.06 -4.13
N THR A 84 37.50 -13.43 -4.69
CA THR A 84 37.47 -12.00 -5.03
C THR A 84 36.39 -11.70 -6.07
N ASP A 85 36.33 -12.46 -7.17
CA ASP A 85 35.33 -12.25 -8.23
C ASP A 85 33.89 -12.37 -7.70
N LEU A 86 33.62 -13.35 -6.83
CA LEU A 86 32.32 -13.50 -6.19
C LEU A 86 32.00 -12.35 -5.22
N THR A 87 33.01 -11.84 -4.50
CA THR A 87 32.84 -10.70 -3.61
C THR A 87 32.51 -9.44 -4.41
N ASP A 88 33.27 -9.14 -5.46
CA ASP A 88 33.04 -8.01 -6.36
C ASP A 88 31.65 -8.08 -7.00
N LEU A 89 31.19 -9.29 -7.36
CA LEU A 89 29.84 -9.51 -7.89
C LEU A 89 28.75 -9.21 -6.86
N VAL A 90 28.90 -9.68 -5.62
CA VAL A 90 27.96 -9.39 -4.52
C VAL A 90 27.93 -7.89 -4.22
N GLU A 91 29.09 -7.24 -4.12
CA GLU A 91 29.19 -5.80 -3.89
C GLU A 91 28.53 -5.01 -5.03
N SER A 92 28.81 -5.39 -6.29
CA SER A 92 28.16 -4.78 -7.46
C SER A 92 26.64 -4.96 -7.45
N ALA A 93 26.15 -6.13 -7.04
CA ALA A 93 24.72 -6.40 -6.90
C ALA A 93 24.08 -5.53 -5.82
N MET A 94 24.74 -5.38 -4.66
CA MET A 94 24.29 -4.50 -3.57
C MET A 94 24.26 -3.04 -4.00
N GLU A 95 25.31 -2.54 -4.68
CA GLU A 95 25.36 -1.17 -5.20
C GLU A 95 24.29 -0.89 -6.26
N LEU A 96 23.93 -1.90 -7.06
CA LEU A 96 22.88 -1.82 -8.07
C LEU A 96 21.48 -2.07 -7.50
N GLU A 97 21.34 -2.35 -6.21
CA GLU A 97 20.08 -2.63 -5.51
C GLU A 97 19.24 -3.74 -6.20
N VAL A 98 19.89 -4.73 -6.84
CA VAL A 98 19.17 -5.79 -7.59
C VAL A 98 18.36 -6.73 -6.68
N GLU A 99 18.57 -6.65 -5.37
CA GLU A 99 17.93 -7.49 -4.36
C GLU A 99 16.43 -7.16 -4.17
N ASP A 100 16.02 -5.89 -4.37
CA ASP A 100 14.63 -5.50 -4.07
C ASP A 100 13.71 -5.55 -5.30
N THR A 101 13.51 -6.77 -5.80
CA THR A 101 12.45 -7.06 -6.78
C THR A 101 11.05 -6.70 -6.26
N SER A 102 10.88 -6.62 -4.93
CA SER A 102 9.63 -6.17 -4.32
C SER A 102 9.42 -4.66 -4.44
N LEU A 103 10.47 -3.85 -4.38
CA LEU A 103 10.41 -2.41 -4.61
C LEU A 103 10.03 -2.12 -6.07
N THR A 104 10.60 -2.86 -7.02
CA THR A 104 10.22 -2.80 -8.43
C THR A 104 8.74 -3.17 -8.64
N SER A 105 8.23 -4.16 -7.90
CA SER A 105 6.82 -4.53 -7.88
C SER A 105 5.94 -3.43 -7.26
N PHE A 106 6.37 -2.83 -6.14
CA PHE A 106 5.69 -1.72 -5.48
C PHE A 106 5.60 -0.48 -6.35
N TYR A 107 6.68 -0.07 -7.01
CA TYR A 107 6.66 1.05 -7.96
C TYR A 107 5.67 0.79 -9.10
N SER A 108 5.62 -0.44 -9.60
CA SER A 108 4.67 -0.83 -10.65
C SER A 108 3.22 -0.78 -10.15
N ALA A 109 2.96 -1.26 -8.93
CA ALA A 109 1.64 -1.20 -8.29
C ALA A 109 1.20 0.26 -8.02
N ILE A 110 2.10 1.10 -7.49
CA ILE A 110 1.84 2.53 -7.25
C ILE A 110 1.53 3.25 -8.56
N ASN A 111 2.32 2.99 -9.61
CA ASN A 111 2.09 3.58 -10.94
C ASN A 111 0.74 3.14 -11.52
N TYR A 112 0.40 1.85 -11.39
CA TYR A 112 -0.89 1.32 -11.81
C TYR A 112 -2.05 2.00 -11.08
N MET A 113 -2.03 2.03 -9.74
CA MET A 113 -3.06 2.67 -8.93
C MET A 113 -3.17 4.17 -9.20
N THR A 114 -2.04 4.85 -9.40
CA THR A 114 -2.02 6.28 -9.74
C THR A 114 -2.69 6.50 -11.09
N SER A 115 -2.39 5.68 -12.09
CA SER A 115 -3.06 5.74 -13.40
C SER A 115 -4.56 5.52 -13.29
N GLU A 116 -4.98 4.49 -12.54
CA GLU A 116 -6.40 4.17 -12.31
C GLU A 116 -7.14 5.32 -11.61
N LEU A 117 -6.50 5.97 -10.63
CA LEU A 117 -7.05 7.14 -9.94
C LEU A 117 -7.28 8.31 -10.92
N TYR A 118 -6.29 8.61 -11.77
CA TYR A 118 -6.42 9.67 -12.77
C TYR A 118 -7.50 9.36 -13.81
N GLU A 119 -7.59 8.12 -14.29
CA GLU A 119 -8.64 7.70 -15.21
C GLU A 119 -10.03 7.83 -14.58
N THR A 120 -10.18 7.40 -13.33
CA THR A 120 -11.44 7.48 -12.59
C THR A 120 -11.84 8.94 -12.39
N LYS A 121 -10.90 9.80 -11.99
CA LYS A 121 -11.14 11.24 -11.83
C LYS A 121 -11.56 11.90 -13.15
N SER A 122 -10.88 11.59 -14.25
CA SER A 122 -11.21 12.12 -15.57
C SER A 122 -12.62 11.72 -16.02
N LYS A 123 -13.01 10.45 -15.82
CA LYS A 123 -14.38 9.98 -16.11
C LYS A 123 -15.43 10.68 -15.26
N ASN A 124 -15.10 10.95 -13.99
CA ASN A 124 -16.02 11.65 -13.09
C ASN A 124 -16.23 13.12 -13.52
N GLU A 125 -15.16 13.80 -13.93
CA GLU A 125 -15.23 15.17 -14.46
C GLU A 125 -16.06 15.24 -15.77
N GLU A 126 -15.91 14.25 -16.64
CA GLU A 126 -16.71 14.12 -17.86
C GLU A 126 -18.21 13.93 -17.54
N MET A 127 -18.54 12.99 -16.65
CA MET A 127 -19.92 12.76 -16.22
C MET A 127 -20.56 14.01 -15.58
N GLU A 128 -19.80 14.78 -14.80
CA GLU A 128 -20.30 16.04 -14.25
C GLU A 128 -20.67 17.07 -15.33
N LEU A 129 -19.86 17.16 -16.40
CA LEU A 129 -20.13 18.04 -17.54
C LEU A 129 -21.38 17.61 -18.30
N GLU A 130 -21.55 16.31 -18.50
CA GLU A 130 -22.75 15.74 -19.12
C GLU A 130 -24.00 16.02 -18.29
N LEU A 131 -23.94 15.79 -16.97
CA LEU A 131 -25.03 16.08 -16.04
C LEU A 131 -25.42 17.56 -16.05
N LYS A 132 -24.44 18.47 -16.02
CA LYS A 132 -24.69 19.93 -16.15
C LYS A 132 -25.38 20.26 -17.47
N THR A 133 -24.98 19.61 -18.56
CA THR A 133 -25.57 19.83 -19.89
C THR A 133 -27.00 19.31 -19.97
N LEU A 134 -27.27 18.09 -19.46
CA LEU A 134 -28.60 17.51 -19.41
C LEU A 134 -29.54 18.34 -18.53
N THR A 135 -29.07 18.80 -17.37
CA THR A 135 -29.84 19.66 -16.47
C THR A 135 -30.26 20.96 -17.16
N LYS A 136 -29.35 21.62 -17.90
CA LYS A 136 -29.69 22.81 -18.69
C LYS A 136 -30.74 22.51 -19.75
N LYS A 137 -30.58 21.42 -20.51
CA LYS A 137 -31.54 21.01 -21.56
C LYS A 137 -32.92 20.72 -20.97
N LEU A 138 -32.99 19.98 -19.86
CA LEU A 138 -34.24 19.67 -19.17
C LEU A 138 -34.93 20.95 -18.68
N THR A 139 -34.17 21.87 -18.09
CA THR A 139 -34.70 23.16 -17.62
C THR A 139 -35.27 23.98 -18.77
N SER A 140 -34.57 24.04 -19.92
CA SER A 140 -35.08 24.71 -21.11
C SER A 140 -36.34 24.06 -21.67
N ALA A 141 -36.40 22.73 -21.71
CA ALA A 141 -37.58 22.00 -22.16
C ALA A 141 -38.81 22.28 -21.27
N LEU A 142 -38.65 22.25 -19.95
CA LEU A 142 -39.71 22.54 -18.99
C LEU A 142 -40.21 24.00 -19.09
N MET A 143 -39.32 24.97 -19.31
CA MET A 143 -39.74 26.36 -19.55
C MET A 143 -40.56 26.49 -20.84
N MET A 144 -40.19 25.75 -21.89
CA MET A 144 -40.87 25.77 -23.17
C MET A 144 -42.25 25.11 -23.09
N GLU A 145 -42.38 24.00 -22.36
CA GLU A 145 -43.65 23.34 -22.05
C GLU A 145 -44.61 24.29 -21.31
N LYS A 146 -44.13 24.96 -20.26
CA LYS A 146 -44.93 25.94 -19.51
C LYS A 146 -45.45 27.08 -20.39
N HIS A 147 -44.65 27.56 -21.34
CA HIS A 147 -45.07 28.62 -22.27
C HIS A 147 -46.10 28.13 -23.31
N LEU A 148 -46.17 26.81 -23.57
CA LEU A 148 -47.16 26.22 -24.47
C LEU A 148 -48.49 25.89 -23.77
N GLU A 149 -48.49 25.80 -22.44
CA GLU A 149 -49.70 25.62 -21.61
C GLU A 149 -50.41 26.95 -21.23
N GLU A 150 -49.80 28.11 -21.52
CA GLU A 150 -50.39 29.47 -21.42
C GLU A 150 -51.03 29.92 -22.75
#